data_AF-A0A8H6YKU6-F1
#
_entry.id   AF-A0A8H6YKU6-F1
#
_cell.length_a   1.000
_cell.length_b   1.000
_cell.length_c   1.000
_cell.angle_alpha   90.00
_cell.angle_beta   90.00
_cell.angle_gamma   90.00
#
_symmetry.space_group_name_H-M   'P 1'
#
loop_
_entity.id
_entity.type
_entity.pdbx_description
1 polymer ?
#
loop_
_entity_poly.entity_id
_entity_poly.type
_entity_poly.pdbx_seq_one_letter_code
_entity_poly.pdbx_strand_id
1 'polypeptide(L)'
;MRNARDSVQPTEQIFEPSNFLGMPFADTLVAVRQSKPSRTAQIRSTGEDARFHLPPCRMHPVPLWLLVIALLVLSARSAPSRPDFYDPRILGGEMLNNASRHGGEPLNVIISGLSTPSVLTNAGFLGYVGSLGFARECFGLHIGDRQPANLGDGNGWVDEMMVLRESYGSAALGTCWETVIGGNHLRVYRQDGPAAKSGALFLAVSQEESLLWHHTISRDGYNVGRDLLVQRATRRAGTSFKGVKYTTTARRIDDLMIPGKAGVNHNITIDGVVVLLTVTVSPSIESRTSKHLGLMADFFSLLFYVHSTYCMQNMWTVW
;
A
#
# COMPACT_ATOMS: atom_id res chain seq x y z
N MET A 1 15.80 68.56 15.77
CA MET A 1 14.87 68.24 16.87
C MET A 1 14.77 66.71 16.89
N ARG A 2 15.52 65.97 17.73
CA ARG A 2 15.17 65.47 19.10
C ARG A 2 13.70 64.99 19.16
N ASN A 3 13.30 63.75 19.48
CA ASN A 3 13.77 62.62 20.32
C ASN A 3 13.28 61.30 19.66
N ALA A 4 13.92 60.11 19.68
CA ALA A 4 14.43 59.24 20.76
C ALA A 4 13.35 58.59 21.65
N ARG A 5 13.45 57.24 21.80
CA ARG A 5 12.91 56.32 22.84
C ARG A 5 11.49 55.75 22.60
N ASP A 6 11.15 54.47 22.82
CA ASP A 6 11.75 53.39 23.61
C ASP A 6 11.44 51.97 23.08
N SER A 7 12.34 51.07 23.41
CA SER A 7 12.31 49.60 23.32
C SER A 7 11.49 48.95 24.43
N VAL A 8 10.67 47.93 24.11
CA VAL A 8 10.29 46.86 25.05
C VAL A 8 10.05 45.55 24.27
N GLN A 9 10.88 44.53 24.53
CA GLN A 9 10.57 43.13 24.26
C GLN A 9 9.89 42.50 25.48
N PRO A 10 9.10 41.42 25.28
CA PRO A 10 8.94 40.43 26.33
C PRO A 10 9.35 39.02 25.86
N THR A 11 10.40 38.52 26.50
CA THR A 11 10.46 37.26 27.25
C THR A 11 10.25 35.94 26.50
N GLU A 12 11.37 35.25 26.27
CA GLU A 12 11.47 33.79 26.11
C GLU A 12 10.82 33.07 27.31
N GLN A 13 9.91 32.13 27.03
CA GLN A 13 9.61 31.04 27.96
C GLN A 13 10.08 29.72 27.35
N ILE A 14 11.20 29.26 27.91
CA ILE A 14 11.78 27.94 27.74
C ILE A 14 10.87 26.94 28.46
N PHE A 15 10.27 26.01 27.72
CA PHE A 15 9.58 24.85 28.28
C PHE A 15 10.56 23.68 28.34
N GLU A 16 11.03 23.38 29.54
CA GLU A 16 11.67 22.11 29.92
C GLU A 16 10.59 21.01 30.05
N PRO A 17 10.77 19.83 29.44
CA PRO A 17 10.05 18.64 29.87
C PRO A 17 10.85 17.87 30.92
N SER A 18 10.18 17.69 32.06
CA SER A 18 10.57 16.98 33.25
C SER A 18 10.91 15.50 33.02
N ASN A 19 12.00 15.10 33.66
CA ASN A 19 12.38 13.71 33.93
C ASN A 19 11.32 13.00 34.77
N PHE A 20 10.85 11.84 34.31
CA PHE A 20 10.14 10.87 35.16
C PHE A 20 10.56 9.42 34.83
N LEU A 21 11.31 8.86 35.78
CA LEU A 21 11.27 7.48 36.31
C LEU A 21 11.26 6.26 35.36
N GLY A 22 12.27 5.40 35.54
CA GLY A 22 12.21 4.00 35.11
C GLY A 22 13.54 3.24 35.27
N MET A 23 13.94 2.94 36.51
CA MET A 23 15.00 1.96 36.81
C MET A 23 14.45 0.52 36.86
N PRO A 24 15.31 -0.51 36.78
CA PRO A 24 15.03 -1.77 36.09
C PRO A 24 14.50 -2.89 37.02
N PHE A 25 13.63 -3.74 36.49
CA PHE A 25 13.32 -5.03 37.10
C PHE A 25 14.32 -6.08 36.63
N ALA A 26 15.11 -6.58 37.57
CA ALA A 26 15.86 -7.81 37.48
C ALA A 26 14.96 -8.95 37.98
N ASP A 27 14.76 -9.99 37.17
CA ASP A 27 14.22 -11.26 37.64
C ASP A 27 15.09 -12.42 37.15
N THR A 28 16.02 -12.75 38.05
CA THR A 28 16.44 -14.08 38.49
C THR A 28 15.72 -15.28 37.83
N LEU A 29 16.35 -15.89 36.83
CA LEU A 29 16.00 -17.24 36.40
C LEU A 29 16.71 -18.27 37.28
N VAL A 30 15.92 -18.96 38.10
CA VAL A 30 16.31 -20.11 38.91
C VAL A 30 16.61 -21.30 38.01
N ALA A 31 17.81 -21.86 38.17
CA ALA A 31 18.26 -23.07 37.51
C ALA A 31 17.46 -24.30 37.97
N VAL A 32 16.80 -24.98 37.02
CA VAL A 32 16.21 -26.30 37.25
C VAL A 32 17.29 -27.37 37.10
N ARG A 33 17.61 -27.99 38.22
CA ARG A 33 18.49 -29.16 38.39
C ARG A 33 17.87 -30.37 37.68
N GLN A 34 18.52 -30.90 36.64
CA GLN A 34 18.17 -32.21 36.08
C GLN A 34 18.85 -33.32 36.92
N SER A 35 18.03 -34.21 37.47
CA SER A 35 18.46 -35.43 38.14
C SER A 35 18.60 -36.58 37.13
N LYS A 36 19.76 -37.23 37.12
CA LYS A 36 19.98 -38.59 36.60
C LYS A 36 19.45 -39.61 37.61
N PRO A 37 18.97 -40.78 37.15
CA PRO A 37 19.66 -42.05 37.47
C PRO A 37 19.81 -42.94 36.21
N SER A 38 20.99 -43.46 35.90
CA SER A 38 21.50 -44.82 36.23
C SER A 38 20.60 -45.96 35.68
N ARG A 39 20.97 -46.57 34.56
CA ARG A 39 21.84 -47.76 34.40
C ARG A 39 21.06 -49.08 34.31
N THR A 40 21.24 -49.72 33.16
CA THR A 40 21.34 -51.18 32.91
C THR A 40 20.07 -52.02 32.93
N ALA A 41 19.61 -52.39 31.74
CA ALA A 41 19.07 -53.71 31.47
C ALA A 41 19.66 -54.20 30.14
N GLN A 42 20.66 -55.08 30.23
CA GLN A 42 21.03 -55.93 29.10
C GLN A 42 19.97 -57.03 29.01
N ILE A 43 19.26 -57.10 27.88
CA ILE A 43 18.43 -58.24 27.54
C ILE A 43 19.13 -59.01 26.43
N ARG A 44 19.44 -60.26 26.78
CA ARG A 44 20.01 -61.33 25.97
C ARG A 44 19.13 -61.55 24.73
N SER A 45 19.69 -61.43 23.53
CA SER A 45 19.02 -61.86 22.29
C SER A 45 19.14 -63.37 22.15
N THR A 46 18.08 -64.10 22.50
CA THR A 46 17.86 -65.46 21.97
C THR A 46 17.25 -65.31 20.59
N GLY A 47 18.02 -65.65 19.57
CA GLY A 47 17.56 -65.68 18.19
C GLY A 47 16.55 -66.79 18.00
N GLU A 48 15.36 -66.41 17.54
CA GLU A 48 14.46 -67.25 16.76
C GLU A 48 13.88 -66.36 15.65
N ASP A 49 14.26 -66.68 14.42
CA ASP A 49 13.88 -66.01 13.19
C ASP A 49 12.38 -66.17 12.90
N ALA A 50 11.55 -65.34 13.52
CA ALA A 50 10.19 -65.11 13.04
C ALA A 50 10.25 -64.16 11.82
N ARG A 51 10.57 -64.72 10.65
CA ARG A 51 10.40 -64.01 9.36
C ARG A 51 8.91 -63.77 9.11
N PHE A 52 8.40 -62.63 9.58
CA PHE A 52 7.14 -62.08 9.09
C PHE A 52 7.33 -61.69 7.62
N HIS A 53 6.91 -62.57 6.71
CA HIS A 53 6.70 -62.22 5.32
C HIS A 53 5.51 -61.25 5.26
N LEU A 54 5.82 -59.95 5.24
CA LEU A 54 4.86 -58.95 4.80
C LEU A 54 4.52 -59.27 3.34
N PRO A 55 3.23 -59.41 2.98
CA PRO A 55 2.85 -59.65 1.59
C PRO A 55 3.36 -58.47 0.72
N PRO A 56 3.77 -58.72 -0.53
CA PRO A 56 4.23 -57.67 -1.41
C PRO A 56 3.09 -56.65 -1.60
N CYS A 57 3.29 -55.41 -1.16
CA CYS A 57 2.39 -54.30 -1.46
C CYS A 57 2.29 -54.16 -2.99
N ARG A 58 1.17 -54.60 -3.56
CA ARG A 58 0.83 -54.29 -4.95
C ARG A 58 0.61 -52.78 -5.04
N MET A 59 1.56 -52.08 -5.66
CA MET A 59 1.34 -50.70 -6.09
C MET A 59 0.24 -50.72 -7.15
N HIS A 60 -0.98 -50.36 -6.76
CA HIS A 60 -2.04 -50.11 -7.72
C HIS A 60 -1.69 -48.85 -8.52
N PRO A 61 -1.85 -48.87 -9.86
CA PRO A 61 -1.57 -47.70 -10.67
C PRO A 61 -2.43 -46.55 -10.19
N VAL A 62 -1.81 -45.40 -9.94
CA VAL A 62 -2.53 -44.17 -9.59
C VAL A 62 -3.59 -43.95 -10.67
N PRO A 63 -4.88 -43.89 -10.31
CA PRO A 63 -5.93 -43.75 -11.30
C PRO A 63 -5.67 -42.54 -12.19
N LEU A 64 -5.75 -42.75 -13.51
CA LEU A 64 -5.49 -41.71 -14.52
C LEU A 64 -6.31 -40.42 -14.27
N TRP A 65 -7.48 -40.54 -13.63
CA TRP A 65 -8.33 -39.42 -13.26
C TRP A 65 -7.73 -38.51 -12.17
N LEU A 66 -6.90 -39.02 -11.25
CA LEU A 66 -6.18 -38.20 -10.27
C LEU A 66 -5.05 -37.38 -10.94
N LEU A 67 -4.41 -37.94 -11.97
CA LEU A 67 -3.45 -37.20 -12.82
C LEU A 67 -4.14 -36.11 -13.64
N VAL A 68 -5.34 -36.36 -14.15
CA VAL A 68 -6.16 -35.36 -14.87
C VAL A 68 -6.61 -34.23 -13.93
N ILE A 69 -7.02 -34.53 -12.69
CA ILE A 69 -7.35 -33.49 -11.69
C ILE A 69 -6.11 -32.68 -11.31
N ALA A 70 -4.95 -33.31 -11.10
CA ALA A 70 -3.69 -32.60 -10.82
C ALA A 70 -3.27 -31.68 -11.98
N LEU A 71 -3.45 -32.11 -13.23
CA LEU A 71 -3.22 -31.30 -14.43
C LEU A 71 -4.23 -30.15 -14.58
N LEU A 72 -5.49 -30.35 -14.20
CA LEU A 72 -6.53 -29.29 -14.19
C LEU A 72 -6.29 -28.25 -13.09
N VAL A 73 -5.78 -28.65 -11.91
CA VAL A 73 -5.39 -27.73 -10.82
C VAL A 73 -4.12 -26.93 -11.18
N LEU A 74 -3.19 -27.52 -11.94
CA LEU A 74 -2.01 -26.81 -12.47
C LEU A 74 -2.33 -25.83 -13.61
N SER A 75 -3.52 -25.92 -14.20
CA SER A 75 -3.97 -24.99 -15.25
C SER A 75 -4.65 -23.73 -14.69
N ALA A 76 -4.37 -23.37 -13.43
CA ALA A 76 -4.61 -22.02 -12.92
C ALA A 76 -3.78 -21.03 -13.76
N ARG A 77 -4.40 -20.51 -14.83
CA ARG A 77 -3.82 -19.47 -15.68
C ARG A 77 -3.32 -18.36 -14.76
N SER A 78 -2.02 -18.13 -14.74
CA SER A 78 -1.45 -16.90 -14.21
C SER A 78 -2.20 -15.76 -14.91
N ALA A 79 -2.97 -14.99 -14.15
CA ALA A 79 -3.56 -13.77 -14.68
C ALA A 79 -2.41 -12.95 -15.29
N PRO A 80 -2.59 -12.37 -16.50
CA PRO A 80 -1.54 -11.56 -17.09
C PRO A 80 -1.08 -10.52 -16.07
N SER A 81 0.24 -10.38 -15.91
CA SER A 81 0.81 -9.42 -14.97
C SER A 81 0.32 -8.04 -15.35
N ARG A 82 -0.42 -7.41 -14.43
CA ARG A 82 -0.87 -6.01 -14.56
C ARG A 82 0.34 -5.08 -14.73
N PRO A 83 0.32 -4.09 -15.64
CA PRO A 83 1.44 -3.15 -15.80
C PRO A 83 1.44 -2.07 -14.71
N ASP A 84 2.50 -1.25 -14.69
CA ASP A 84 2.57 -0.04 -13.84
C ASP A 84 1.43 0.93 -14.16
N PHE A 85 1.22 1.23 -15.44
CA PHE A 85 0.12 2.01 -16.00
C PHE A 85 0.14 1.83 -17.53
N TYR A 86 -0.91 2.23 -18.22
CA TYR A 86 -0.89 2.44 -19.67
C TYR A 86 -0.78 3.94 -19.95
N ASP A 87 0.03 4.35 -20.93
CA ASP A 87 0.17 5.77 -21.30
C ASP A 87 -1.17 6.30 -21.87
N PRO A 88 -1.81 7.30 -21.23
CA PRO A 88 -3.08 7.85 -21.68
C PRO A 88 -3.07 8.34 -23.13
N ARG A 89 -1.93 8.83 -23.62
CA ARG A 89 -1.80 9.47 -24.94
C ARG A 89 -1.97 8.48 -26.09
N ILE A 90 -1.69 7.20 -25.85
CA ILE A 90 -1.74 6.16 -26.89
C ILE A 90 -3.17 5.94 -27.39
N LEU A 91 -4.16 6.11 -26.51
CA LEU A 91 -5.57 5.78 -26.77
C LEU A 91 -6.47 7.01 -26.63
N GLY A 92 -5.94 8.20 -26.91
CA GLY A 92 -6.71 9.45 -27.00
C GLY A 92 -7.06 10.10 -25.66
N GLY A 93 -6.39 9.70 -24.58
CA GLY A 93 -6.36 10.43 -23.32
C GLY A 93 -5.20 11.43 -23.26
N GLU A 94 -5.03 12.06 -22.10
CA GLU A 94 -3.98 13.06 -21.88
C GLU A 94 -3.47 13.07 -20.44
N MET A 95 -2.29 13.67 -20.25
CA MET A 95 -1.64 13.86 -18.95
C MET A 95 -2.09 15.17 -18.25
N LEU A 96 -3.25 15.68 -18.64
CA LEU A 96 -3.90 16.86 -18.07
C LEU A 96 -5.34 16.48 -17.72
N ASN A 97 -5.89 17.04 -16.66
CA ASN A 97 -7.34 17.04 -16.48
C ASN A 97 -7.95 18.27 -17.17
N ASN A 98 -9.27 18.42 -17.13
CA ASN A 98 -9.96 19.61 -17.61
C ASN A 98 -10.31 20.52 -16.42
N ALA A 99 -9.38 21.41 -16.07
CA ALA A 99 -9.54 22.30 -14.93
C ALA A 99 -10.27 23.60 -15.29
N SER A 100 -9.99 24.17 -16.46
CA SER A 100 -10.63 25.38 -16.93
C SER A 100 -10.54 25.54 -18.45
N ARG A 101 -11.20 26.58 -18.99
CA ARG A 101 -11.03 27.00 -20.39
C ARG A 101 -9.59 27.40 -20.74
N HIS A 102 -8.74 27.61 -19.74
CA HIS A 102 -7.36 28.09 -19.90
C HIS A 102 -6.31 26.98 -19.76
N GLY A 103 -6.73 25.75 -19.49
CA GLY A 103 -5.83 24.60 -19.42
C GLY A 103 -6.23 23.59 -18.33
N GLY A 104 -5.43 22.54 -18.25
CA GLY A 104 -5.58 21.43 -17.30
C GLY A 104 -4.56 21.43 -16.18
N GLU A 105 -4.89 20.78 -15.08
CA GLU A 105 -3.93 20.42 -14.04
C GLU A 105 -3.10 19.20 -14.51
N PRO A 106 -1.76 19.24 -14.38
CA PRO A 106 -0.86 18.13 -14.63
C PRO A 106 -1.19 16.88 -13.82
N LEU A 107 -1.38 15.73 -14.50
CA LEU A 107 -1.37 14.41 -13.88
C LEU A 107 0.07 13.97 -13.57
N ASN A 108 0.72 14.71 -12.68
CA ASN A 108 2.17 14.70 -12.45
C ASN A 108 2.68 13.63 -11.47
N VAL A 109 1.78 12.83 -10.87
CA VAL A 109 2.14 11.64 -10.08
C VAL A 109 1.26 10.47 -10.46
N ILE A 110 1.84 9.27 -10.54
CA ILE A 110 1.12 8.01 -10.80
C ILE A 110 1.39 7.05 -9.65
N ILE A 111 0.34 6.48 -9.03
CA ILE A 111 0.47 5.29 -8.19
C ILE A 111 0.41 4.08 -9.10
N SER A 112 1.50 3.32 -9.16
CA SER A 112 1.64 2.15 -10.02
C SER A 112 0.55 1.10 -9.71
N GLY A 113 0.01 0.49 -10.77
CA GLY A 113 -0.84 -0.71 -10.73
C GLY A 113 -0.16 -1.94 -10.13
N LEU A 114 1.17 -1.91 -9.98
CA LEU A 114 1.97 -2.90 -9.24
C LEU A 114 2.06 -2.64 -7.73
N SER A 115 1.50 -1.53 -7.25
CA SER A 115 1.36 -1.30 -5.81
C SER A 115 0.52 -2.39 -5.16
N THR A 116 0.67 -2.58 -3.85
CA THR A 116 -0.12 -3.58 -3.10
C THR A 116 -1.60 -3.36 -3.38
N PRO A 117 -2.38 -4.39 -3.79
CA PRO A 117 -3.74 -4.20 -4.29
C PRO A 117 -4.68 -3.44 -3.35
N SER A 118 -4.48 -3.55 -2.04
CA SER A 118 -5.26 -2.80 -1.05
C SER A 118 -5.08 -1.28 -1.19
N VAL A 119 -3.90 -0.79 -1.57
CA VAL A 119 -3.62 0.64 -1.81
C VAL A 119 -4.42 1.18 -2.99
N LEU A 120 -4.72 0.35 -4.01
CA LEU A 120 -5.45 0.77 -5.21
C LEU A 120 -6.97 0.83 -5.00
N THR A 121 -7.46 0.62 -3.77
CA THR A 121 -8.87 0.82 -3.39
C THR A 121 -9.08 2.24 -2.86
N ASN A 122 -10.32 2.75 -2.87
CA ASN A 122 -10.59 4.11 -2.36
C ASN A 122 -10.21 4.25 -0.88
N ALA A 123 -10.51 3.23 -0.08
CA ALA A 123 -10.20 3.22 1.35
C ALA A 123 -8.70 3.06 1.61
N GLY A 124 -8.03 2.15 0.91
CA GLY A 124 -6.59 1.94 1.09
C GLY A 124 -5.75 3.10 0.57
N PHE A 125 -6.13 3.72 -0.55
CA PHE A 125 -5.47 4.94 -1.03
C PHE A 125 -5.63 6.07 -0.02
N LEU A 126 -6.85 6.27 0.53
CA LEU A 126 -7.09 7.25 1.59
C LEU A 126 -6.26 6.97 2.85
N GLY A 127 -6.07 5.70 3.22
CA GLY A 127 -5.18 5.31 4.31
C GLY A 127 -3.70 5.61 4.02
N TYR A 128 -3.27 5.40 2.77
CA TYR A 128 -1.90 5.69 2.33
C TYR A 128 -1.60 7.18 2.34
N VAL A 129 -2.41 8.01 1.68
CA VAL A 129 -2.22 9.46 1.66
C VAL A 129 -2.44 10.10 3.04
N GLY A 130 -3.24 9.49 3.91
CA GLY A 130 -3.30 9.82 5.34
C GLY A 130 -1.96 9.70 6.04
N SER A 131 -1.14 8.71 5.67
CA SER A 131 0.24 8.58 6.17
C SER A 131 1.19 9.65 5.64
N LEU A 132 0.80 10.35 4.57
CA LEU A 132 1.54 11.45 3.95
C LEU A 132 1.06 12.83 4.40
N GLY A 133 0.08 12.88 5.30
CA GLY A 133 -0.47 14.12 5.82
C GLY A 133 -1.65 14.67 5.02
N PHE A 134 -2.35 13.87 4.21
CA PHE A 134 -3.55 14.32 3.49
C PHE A 134 -4.83 13.76 4.10
N ALA A 135 -5.94 14.47 3.94
CA ALA A 135 -7.26 13.95 4.25
C ALA A 135 -8.31 14.47 3.25
N ARG A 136 -9.52 13.92 3.32
CA ARG A 136 -10.67 14.47 2.58
C ARG A 136 -10.97 15.88 3.08
N GLU A 137 -11.56 16.67 2.20
CA GLU A 137 -11.89 18.08 2.45
C GLU A 137 -12.69 18.31 3.73
N CYS A 138 -12.53 19.51 4.28
CA CYS A 138 -13.16 19.98 5.51
C CYS A 138 -14.69 19.77 5.50
N PHE A 139 -15.20 18.82 6.29
CA PHE A 139 -16.63 18.53 6.45
C PHE A 139 -17.43 18.38 5.15
N GLY A 140 -16.79 17.95 4.05
CA GLY A 140 -17.45 17.81 2.74
C GLY A 140 -17.77 19.13 2.04
N LEU A 141 -17.20 20.25 2.52
CA LEU A 141 -17.22 21.53 1.81
C LEU A 141 -16.25 21.43 0.62
N HIS A 142 -16.77 20.99 -0.51
CA HIS A 142 -16.06 20.98 -1.77
C HIS A 142 -16.05 22.40 -2.34
N ILE A 143 -14.92 23.10 -2.18
CA ILE A 143 -14.69 24.40 -2.80
C ILE A 143 -13.86 24.16 -4.05
N GLY A 144 -14.52 24.13 -5.21
CA GLY A 144 -13.92 23.90 -6.51
C GLY A 144 -14.90 23.25 -7.47
N ASP A 145 -14.71 23.48 -8.77
CA ASP A 145 -15.46 22.76 -9.80
C ASP A 145 -14.89 21.35 -9.97
N ARG A 146 -15.74 20.44 -10.46
CA ARG A 146 -15.28 19.11 -10.90
C ARG A 146 -14.37 19.26 -12.10
N GLN A 147 -13.29 18.48 -12.10
CA GLN A 147 -12.28 18.53 -13.14
C GLN A 147 -12.13 17.13 -13.75
N PRO A 148 -12.83 16.80 -14.84
CA PRO A 148 -12.76 15.48 -15.41
C PRO A 148 -11.40 15.23 -16.09
N ALA A 149 -10.98 13.96 -16.19
CA ALA A 149 -9.79 13.56 -16.95
C ALA A 149 -10.12 12.39 -17.88
N ASN A 150 -9.41 12.30 -19.01
CA ASN A 150 -9.46 11.14 -19.90
C ASN A 150 -8.12 10.40 -19.87
N LEU A 151 -8.10 9.21 -19.26
CA LEU A 151 -6.88 8.41 -19.09
C LEU A 151 -6.58 7.46 -20.25
N GLY A 152 -7.28 7.62 -21.38
CA GLY A 152 -7.10 6.77 -22.57
C GLY A 152 -7.49 5.31 -22.31
N ASP A 153 -8.31 5.04 -21.29
CA ASP A 153 -8.65 3.69 -20.88
C ASP A 153 -10.00 3.20 -21.42
N GLY A 154 -10.64 4.01 -22.27
CA GLY A 154 -11.93 3.72 -22.88
C GLY A 154 -13.13 4.19 -22.07
N ASN A 155 -12.93 4.82 -20.90
CA ASN A 155 -14.01 5.50 -20.17
C ASN A 155 -14.32 6.91 -20.70
N GLY A 156 -13.42 7.49 -21.50
CA GLY A 156 -13.52 8.89 -21.92
C GLY A 156 -13.23 9.83 -20.76
N TRP A 157 -13.88 11.00 -20.75
CA TRP A 157 -13.74 11.99 -19.69
C TRP A 157 -14.57 11.60 -18.47
N VAL A 158 -13.89 11.36 -17.35
CA VAL A 158 -14.52 10.98 -16.08
C VAL A 158 -14.15 11.94 -14.96
N ASP A 159 -15.11 12.22 -14.08
CA ASP A 159 -14.90 13.03 -12.88
C ASP A 159 -13.85 12.41 -11.96
N GLU A 160 -13.21 13.25 -11.15
CA GLU A 160 -12.29 12.80 -10.12
C GLU A 160 -12.96 11.86 -9.11
N MET A 161 -12.23 10.84 -8.69
CA MET A 161 -12.67 9.88 -7.69
C MET A 161 -12.68 10.48 -6.27
N MET A 162 -11.74 11.38 -6.01
CA MET A 162 -11.64 12.13 -4.76
C MET A 162 -10.75 13.35 -4.92
N VAL A 163 -11.01 14.34 -4.07
CA VAL A 163 -10.16 15.50 -3.83
C VAL A 163 -9.64 15.42 -2.40
N LEU A 164 -8.34 15.62 -2.24
CA LEU A 164 -7.63 15.53 -0.96
C LEU A 164 -6.77 16.76 -0.75
N ARG A 165 -6.68 17.15 0.52
CA ARG A 165 -6.06 18.40 0.97
C ARG A 165 -5.06 18.13 2.07
N GLU A 166 -4.07 19.00 2.22
CA GLU A 166 -3.11 18.93 3.30
C GLU A 166 -3.84 18.99 4.65
N SER A 167 -3.50 18.08 5.56
CA SER A 167 -4.18 17.94 6.85
C SER A 167 -3.38 18.47 8.03
N TYR A 168 -2.12 18.88 7.88
CA TYR A 168 -1.24 19.36 8.97
C TYR A 168 -1.28 18.50 10.25
N GLY A 169 -1.49 17.18 10.12
CA GLY A 169 -1.60 16.25 11.26
C GLY A 169 -2.98 16.18 11.92
N SER A 170 -3.99 16.89 11.41
CA SER A 170 -5.39 16.81 11.85
C SER A 170 -6.34 16.72 10.66
N ALA A 171 -6.91 15.54 10.43
CA ALA A 171 -7.84 15.32 9.32
C ALA A 171 -9.10 16.21 9.36
N ALA A 172 -9.49 16.68 10.55
CA ALA A 172 -10.69 17.52 10.74
C ALA A 172 -10.37 19.01 10.89
N LEU A 173 -9.31 19.39 11.62
CA LEU A 173 -8.98 20.81 11.82
C LEU A 173 -8.00 21.33 10.78
N GLY A 174 -7.09 20.49 10.30
CA GLY A 174 -6.03 20.92 9.40
C GLY A 174 -6.45 21.00 7.94
N THR A 175 -7.42 20.22 7.45
CA THR A 175 -7.98 20.44 6.10
C THR A 175 -8.81 21.72 6.03
N CYS A 176 -9.46 22.12 7.13
CA CYS A 176 -10.09 23.44 7.26
C CYS A 176 -9.06 24.58 7.39
N TRP A 177 -7.89 24.29 8.00
CA TRP A 177 -6.79 25.25 8.14
C TRP A 177 -5.98 25.41 6.85
N GLU A 178 -5.90 24.39 6.00
CA GLU A 178 -5.35 24.50 4.64
C GLU A 178 -6.14 25.53 3.84
N THR A 179 -7.47 25.55 3.98
CA THR A 179 -8.26 26.60 3.35
C THR A 179 -7.72 27.99 3.75
N VAL A 180 -7.32 28.18 5.02
CA VAL A 180 -6.81 29.46 5.53
C VAL A 180 -5.33 29.73 5.20
N ILE A 181 -4.48 28.71 5.00
CA ILE A 181 -3.01 28.84 4.92
C ILE A 181 -2.41 28.46 3.55
N GLY A 182 -3.10 27.64 2.76
CA GLY A 182 -2.58 27.08 1.51
C GLY A 182 -1.68 25.88 1.77
N GLY A 183 -1.79 24.85 0.94
CA GLY A 183 -1.11 23.57 1.14
C GLY A 183 -1.10 22.70 -0.11
N ASN A 184 -0.65 21.46 0.04
CA ASN A 184 -0.71 20.51 -1.06
C ASN A 184 -2.14 20.00 -1.26
N HIS A 185 -2.61 20.13 -2.50
CA HIS A 185 -3.88 19.64 -2.97
C HIS A 185 -3.64 18.51 -3.98
N LEU A 186 -4.51 17.49 -3.98
CA LEU A 186 -4.50 16.51 -5.06
C LEU A 186 -5.88 15.98 -5.46
N ARG A 187 -6.07 15.82 -6.77
CA ARG A 187 -7.20 15.10 -7.37
C ARG A 187 -6.77 13.73 -7.84
N VAL A 188 -7.67 12.76 -7.82
CA VAL A 188 -7.36 11.35 -8.10
C VAL A 188 -8.25 10.80 -9.19
N TYR A 189 -7.64 10.15 -10.17
CA TYR A 189 -8.30 9.44 -11.25
C TYR A 189 -7.79 8.00 -11.27
N ARG A 190 -8.65 7.05 -11.66
CA ARG A 190 -8.27 5.64 -11.73
C ARG A 190 -8.33 5.16 -13.17
N GLN A 191 -7.28 4.46 -13.58
CA GLN A 191 -7.24 3.83 -14.90
C GLN A 191 -7.86 2.44 -14.85
N ASP A 192 -9.19 2.37 -14.94
CA ASP A 192 -9.94 1.12 -14.82
C ASP A 192 -10.88 0.80 -15.99
N GLY A 193 -10.79 1.59 -17.06
CA GLY A 193 -11.59 1.42 -18.26
C GLY A 193 -11.28 0.14 -19.05
N PRO A 194 -12.20 -0.24 -19.97
CA PRO A 194 -12.17 -1.51 -20.67
C PRO A 194 -10.99 -1.67 -21.65
N ALA A 195 -10.40 -0.58 -22.12
CA ALA A 195 -9.29 -0.61 -23.07
C ALA A 195 -7.90 -0.67 -22.40
N ALA A 196 -7.77 -0.19 -21.16
CA ALA A 196 -6.48 -0.06 -20.49
C ALA A 196 -6.56 -0.24 -18.96
N LYS A 197 -6.99 -1.41 -18.48
CA LYS A 197 -7.28 -1.65 -17.06
C LYS A 197 -6.05 -1.96 -16.20
N SER A 198 -5.18 -0.99 -15.96
CA SER A 198 -4.04 -1.15 -15.04
C SER A 198 -4.44 -1.03 -13.56
N GLY A 199 -5.51 -0.33 -13.24
CA GLY A 199 -5.88 0.04 -11.87
C GLY A 199 -4.93 1.07 -11.23
N ALA A 200 -3.98 1.62 -11.97
CA ALA A 200 -3.11 2.71 -11.53
C ALA A 200 -3.96 3.95 -11.16
N LEU A 201 -3.42 4.77 -10.26
CA LEU A 201 -4.05 6.03 -9.87
C LEU A 201 -3.24 7.19 -10.43
N PHE A 202 -3.87 8.06 -11.22
CA PHE A 202 -3.26 9.28 -11.75
C PHE A 202 -3.66 10.43 -10.84
N LEU A 203 -2.67 11.20 -10.38
CA LEU A 203 -2.87 12.27 -9.42
C LEU A 203 -2.53 13.61 -10.06
N ALA A 204 -3.47 14.56 -9.98
CA ALA A 204 -3.18 15.97 -10.22
C ALA A 204 -2.71 16.59 -8.91
N VAL A 205 -1.40 16.78 -8.72
CA VAL A 205 -0.83 17.29 -7.47
C VAL A 205 -0.38 18.73 -7.65
N SER A 206 -0.83 19.62 -6.76
CA SER A 206 -0.48 21.03 -6.75
C SER A 206 -0.21 21.52 -5.33
N GLN A 207 0.48 22.65 -5.23
CA GLN A 207 0.52 23.48 -4.03
C GLN A 207 -0.32 24.74 -4.27
N GLU A 208 -1.35 24.91 -3.46
CA GLU A 208 -2.24 26.07 -3.44
C GLU A 208 -1.75 27.12 -2.44
N GLU A 209 -1.88 28.40 -2.80
CA GLU A 209 -1.70 29.51 -1.87
C GLU A 209 -2.91 29.63 -0.91
N SER A 210 -2.78 30.45 0.12
CA SER A 210 -3.81 30.62 1.16
C SER A 210 -5.11 31.25 0.64
N LEU A 211 -6.18 31.18 1.43
CA LEU A 211 -7.42 31.95 1.22
C LEU A 211 -7.15 33.45 0.98
N LEU A 212 -6.13 34.02 1.64
CA LEU A 212 -5.74 35.43 1.48
C LEU A 212 -5.26 35.75 0.05
N TRP A 213 -4.79 34.74 -0.67
CA TRP A 213 -4.37 34.78 -2.07
C TRP A 213 -5.36 34.03 -2.98
N HIS A 214 -6.60 33.80 -2.52
CA HIS A 214 -7.67 33.19 -3.32
C HIS A 214 -7.38 31.77 -3.84
N HIS A 215 -6.57 30.96 -3.14
CA HIS A 215 -6.24 29.60 -3.57
C HIS A 215 -5.58 29.50 -4.95
N THR A 216 -4.91 30.57 -5.40
CA THR A 216 -4.11 30.47 -6.63
C THR A 216 -3.03 29.41 -6.47
N ILE A 217 -2.79 28.62 -7.51
CA ILE A 217 -1.62 27.73 -7.54
C ILE A 217 -0.37 28.62 -7.46
N SER A 218 0.56 28.28 -6.56
CA SER A 218 1.81 29.01 -6.40
C SER A 218 2.59 29.10 -7.73
N ARG A 219 3.51 30.07 -7.85
CA ARG A 219 4.29 30.34 -9.08
C ARG A 219 5.07 29.12 -9.67
N ASP A 220 5.20 28.04 -8.90
CA ASP A 220 5.73 26.72 -9.32
C ASP A 220 4.94 25.55 -8.67
N GLY A 221 3.65 25.78 -8.38
CA GLY A 221 2.89 24.94 -7.46
C GLY A 221 2.70 23.49 -7.92
N TYR A 222 2.72 23.22 -9.23
CA TYR A 222 2.65 21.85 -9.73
C TYR A 222 3.93 21.05 -9.46
N ASN A 223 5.11 21.64 -9.71
CA ASN A 223 6.37 20.94 -9.47
C ASN A 223 6.62 20.82 -7.96
N VAL A 224 6.41 21.90 -7.20
CA VAL A 224 6.58 21.89 -5.73
C VAL A 224 5.60 20.91 -5.06
N GLY A 225 4.33 20.92 -5.47
CA GLY A 225 3.33 20.00 -4.93
C GLY A 225 3.71 18.53 -5.13
N ARG A 226 4.09 18.17 -6.37
CA ARG A 226 4.61 16.84 -6.71
C ARG A 226 5.81 16.47 -5.86
N ASP A 227 6.82 17.34 -5.80
CA ASP A 227 8.09 17.02 -5.15
C ASP A 227 7.93 16.88 -3.62
N LEU A 228 7.06 17.67 -3.00
CA LEU A 228 6.71 17.53 -1.58
C LEU A 228 5.98 16.22 -1.29
N LEU A 229 5.02 15.82 -2.15
CA LEU A 229 4.35 14.52 -2.00
C LEU A 229 5.36 13.37 -2.11
N VAL A 230 6.20 13.39 -3.15
CA VAL A 230 7.21 12.35 -3.40
C VAL A 230 8.19 12.26 -2.24
N GLN A 231 8.71 13.40 -1.76
CA GLN A 231 9.61 13.45 -0.62
C GLN A 231 9.02 12.80 0.64
N ARG A 232 7.73 13.05 0.94
CA ARG A 232 7.03 12.43 2.07
C ARG A 232 6.81 10.94 1.86
N ALA A 233 6.46 10.54 0.64
CA ALA A 233 6.18 9.15 0.27
C ALA A 233 7.42 8.25 0.37
N THR A 234 8.60 8.76 0.01
CA THR A 234 9.85 7.98 -0.09
C THR A 234 10.75 8.08 1.15
N ARG A 235 10.19 8.44 2.31
CA ARG A 235 10.95 8.45 3.57
C ARG A 235 11.57 7.08 3.84
N ARG A 236 12.86 7.04 4.23
CA ARG A 236 13.60 5.80 4.48
C ARG A 236 12.96 4.89 5.52
N ALA A 237 12.33 5.47 6.54
CA ALA A 237 11.63 4.71 7.59
C ALA A 237 10.24 4.19 7.15
N GLY A 238 9.83 4.49 5.91
CA GLY A 238 8.44 4.35 5.47
C GLY A 238 7.53 5.39 6.14
N THR A 239 6.23 5.18 5.96
CA THR A 239 5.17 5.98 6.60
C THR A 239 4.17 5.05 7.26
N SER A 240 3.34 5.57 8.15
CA SER A 240 2.31 4.76 8.79
C SER A 240 1.05 5.55 9.08
N PHE A 241 -0.09 4.88 9.00
CA PHE A 241 -1.38 5.46 9.37
C PHE A 241 -2.24 4.36 9.98
N LYS A 242 -2.78 4.62 11.18
CA LYS A 242 -3.64 3.68 11.93
C LYS A 242 -3.08 2.24 11.99
N GLY A 243 -1.78 2.12 12.29
CA GLY A 243 -1.10 0.83 12.42
C GLY A 243 -0.68 0.15 11.11
N VAL A 244 -1.11 0.66 9.95
CA VAL A 244 -0.67 0.18 8.63
C VAL A 244 0.64 0.88 8.27
N LYS A 245 1.66 0.11 7.87
CA LYS A 245 2.97 0.63 7.43
C LYS A 245 3.10 0.54 5.92
N TYR A 246 3.61 1.61 5.32
CA TYR A 246 3.82 1.74 3.89
C TYR A 246 5.31 1.97 3.59
N THR A 247 5.79 1.37 2.51
CA THR A 247 7.10 1.69 1.91
C THR A 247 6.86 2.06 0.45
N THR A 248 7.44 3.16 -0.01
CA THR A 248 7.26 3.64 -1.39
C THR A 248 8.59 3.73 -2.09
N THR A 249 8.65 3.27 -3.34
CA THR A 249 9.74 3.60 -4.28
C THR A 249 9.23 4.58 -5.32
N ALA A 250 10.11 5.45 -5.81
CA ALA A 250 9.78 6.45 -6.82
C ALA A 250 10.65 6.26 -8.07
N ARG A 251 10.04 6.41 -9.24
CA ARG A 251 10.71 6.46 -10.54
C ARG A 251 10.27 7.70 -11.29
N ARG A 252 11.24 8.47 -11.78
CA ARG A 252 11.01 9.65 -12.63
C ARG A 252 10.71 9.21 -14.07
N ILE A 253 9.79 9.91 -14.72
CA ILE A 253 9.40 9.71 -16.13
C ILE A 253 9.36 11.09 -16.79
N ASP A 254 10.30 11.33 -17.71
CA ASP A 254 10.52 12.66 -18.30
C ASP A 254 9.81 12.84 -19.66
N ASP A 255 9.19 11.79 -20.21
CA ASP A 255 8.66 11.75 -21.58
C ASP A 255 7.12 11.59 -21.66
N LEU A 256 6.41 11.74 -20.52
CA LEU A 256 4.94 11.73 -20.47
C LEU A 256 4.32 13.11 -20.68
N MET A 257 5.04 14.18 -20.33
CA MET A 257 4.58 15.56 -20.47
C MET A 257 5.66 16.42 -21.13
N ILE A 258 5.23 17.42 -21.88
CA ILE A 258 6.14 18.38 -22.51
C ILE A 258 6.44 19.49 -21.49
N PRO A 259 7.72 19.77 -21.18
CA PRO A 259 8.07 20.91 -20.33
C PRO A 259 7.57 22.23 -20.93
N GLY A 260 7.14 23.15 -20.08
CA GLY A 260 6.57 24.43 -20.51
C GLY A 260 5.21 24.69 -19.87
N LYS A 261 4.40 25.53 -20.51
CA LYS A 261 3.10 25.99 -19.97
C LYS A 261 1.93 25.78 -20.93
N ALA A 262 2.19 25.18 -22.09
CA ALA A 262 1.17 24.97 -23.11
C ALA A 262 0.11 23.99 -22.58
N GLY A 263 -1.15 24.44 -22.54
CA GLY A 263 -2.27 23.66 -22.00
C GLY A 263 -2.29 23.53 -20.48
N VAL A 264 -1.30 24.06 -19.76
CA VAL A 264 -1.25 23.99 -18.29
C VAL A 264 -2.10 25.12 -17.69
N ASN A 265 -2.99 24.77 -16.77
CA ASN A 265 -3.86 25.71 -16.09
C ASN A 265 -3.05 26.81 -15.38
N HIS A 266 -3.62 28.01 -15.29
CA HIS A 266 -2.95 29.23 -14.80
C HIS A 266 -1.66 29.65 -15.54
N ASN A 267 -1.34 29.06 -16.70
CA ASN A 267 -0.12 29.36 -17.48
C ASN A 267 1.18 29.12 -16.68
N ILE A 268 1.13 28.19 -15.72
CA ILE A 268 2.27 27.81 -14.87
C ILE A 268 3.20 26.90 -15.66
N THR A 269 4.50 27.14 -15.55
CA THR A 269 5.51 26.34 -16.24
C THR A 269 5.77 25.06 -15.45
N ILE A 270 5.70 23.91 -16.10
CA ILE A 270 6.09 22.60 -15.57
C ILE A 270 7.43 22.15 -16.16
N ASP A 271 8.15 21.32 -15.42
CA ASP A 271 9.40 20.70 -15.88
C ASP A 271 9.17 19.47 -16.78
N GLY A 272 7.90 19.10 -17.05
CA GLY A 272 7.49 17.97 -17.87
C GLY A 272 7.56 16.62 -17.15
N VAL A 273 7.81 16.61 -15.84
CA VAL A 273 8.16 15.38 -15.13
C VAL A 273 6.97 14.79 -14.41
N VAL A 274 6.81 13.48 -14.61
CA VAL A 274 5.86 12.64 -13.90
C VAL A 274 6.63 11.69 -12.98
N VAL A 275 6.15 11.51 -11.75
CA VAL A 275 6.74 10.55 -10.82
C VAL A 275 5.82 9.36 -10.60
N LEU A 276 6.33 8.16 -10.90
CA LEU A 276 5.66 6.90 -10.61
C LEU A 276 6.04 6.41 -9.21
N LEU A 277 5.05 6.22 -8.35
CA LEU A 277 5.18 5.68 -7.00
C LEU A 277 4.69 4.24 -6.96
N THR A 278 5.52 3.31 -6.48
CA THR A 278 5.12 1.92 -6.21
C THR A 278 5.07 1.70 -4.72
N VAL A 279 3.86 1.47 -4.19
CA VAL A 279 3.56 1.42 -2.76
C VAL A 279 3.42 -0.02 -2.28
N THR A 280 4.19 -0.39 -1.27
CA THR A 280 4.13 -1.69 -0.60
C THR A 280 3.54 -1.54 0.80
N VAL A 281 2.53 -2.33 1.14
CA VAL A 281 2.02 -2.45 2.51
C VAL A 281 2.74 -3.59 3.21
N SER A 282 3.40 -3.29 4.33
CA SER A 282 4.01 -4.33 5.14
C SER A 282 2.92 -5.13 5.87
N PRO A 283 2.99 -6.47 5.92
CA PRO A 283 2.04 -7.26 6.68
C PRO A 283 2.11 -6.88 8.17
N SER A 284 0.95 -6.67 8.80
CA SER A 284 0.89 -6.52 10.26
C SER A 284 1.33 -7.82 10.92
N ILE A 285 1.94 -7.73 12.11
CA ILE A 285 2.41 -8.92 12.85
C ILE A 285 1.24 -9.88 13.15
N GLU A 286 0.01 -9.37 13.33
CA GLU A 286 -1.22 -10.18 13.47
C GLU A 286 -1.55 -11.04 12.23
N SER A 287 -1.19 -10.61 11.02
CA SER A 287 -1.46 -11.40 9.81
C SER A 287 -0.53 -12.62 9.69
N ARG A 288 0.66 -12.61 10.32
CA ARG A 288 1.61 -13.73 10.22
C ARG A 288 1.17 -14.94 11.05
N THR A 289 0.56 -14.73 12.21
CA THR A 289 0.08 -15.81 13.08
C THR A 289 -1.13 -16.53 12.47
N SER A 290 -2.07 -15.79 11.86
CA SER A 290 -3.26 -16.38 11.23
C SER A 290 -2.95 -17.23 9.99
N LYS A 291 -2.06 -16.79 9.10
CA LYS A 291 -1.70 -17.55 7.89
C LYS A 291 -0.92 -18.83 8.19
N HIS A 292 -0.06 -18.82 9.21
CA HIS A 292 0.72 -20.00 9.60
C HIS A 292 -0.15 -21.08 10.25
N LEU A 293 -1.24 -20.69 10.93
CA LEU A 293 -2.20 -21.62 11.52
C LEU A 293 -3.13 -22.25 10.46
N GLY A 294 -3.59 -21.46 9.48
CA GLY A 294 -4.43 -21.95 8.39
C GLY A 294 -3.73 -22.96 7.49
N LEU A 295 -2.48 -22.69 7.09
CA LEU A 295 -1.71 -23.59 6.23
C LEU A 295 -1.41 -24.95 6.90
N MET A 296 -1.26 -24.95 8.23
CA MET A 296 -1.08 -26.19 8.99
C MET A 296 -2.39 -26.98 9.08
N ALA A 297 -3.53 -26.32 9.31
CA ALA A 297 -4.84 -26.97 9.38
C ALA A 297 -5.24 -27.63 8.05
N ASP A 298 -4.91 -27.00 6.91
CA ASP A 298 -5.17 -27.55 5.58
C ASP A 298 -4.29 -28.77 5.26
N PHE A 299 -3.01 -28.73 5.68
CA PHE A 299 -2.10 -29.86 5.54
C PHE A 299 -2.54 -31.08 6.36
N PHE A 300 -2.96 -30.86 7.61
CA PHE A 300 -3.48 -31.94 8.46
C PHE A 300 -4.81 -32.50 7.95
N SER A 301 -5.70 -31.67 7.41
CA SER A 301 -6.99 -32.13 6.84
C SER A 301 -6.79 -32.99 5.59
N LEU A 302 -5.85 -32.63 4.72
CA LEU A 302 -5.52 -33.41 3.53
C LEU A 302 -4.87 -34.76 3.90
N LEU A 303 -3.97 -34.78 4.88
CA LEU A 303 -3.37 -36.03 5.38
C LEU A 303 -4.42 -36.94 6.03
N PHE A 304 -5.34 -36.41 6.83
CA PHE A 304 -6.42 -37.19 7.42
C PHE A 304 -7.38 -37.77 6.37
N TYR A 305 -7.70 -37.00 5.32
CA TYR A 305 -8.58 -37.46 4.25
C TYR A 305 -7.95 -38.58 3.41
N VAL A 306 -6.66 -38.46 3.07
CA VAL A 306 -5.91 -39.50 2.35
C VAL A 306 -5.72 -40.75 3.22
N HIS A 307 -5.49 -40.60 4.53
CA HIS A 307 -5.31 -41.75 5.42
C HIS A 307 -6.64 -42.49 5.71
N SER A 308 -7.75 -41.77 5.87
CA SER A 308 -9.08 -42.33 6.15
C SER A 308 -9.62 -43.15 4.97
N THR A 309 -9.43 -42.66 3.75
CA THR A 309 -9.87 -43.36 2.52
C THR A 309 -9.07 -44.63 2.25
N TYR A 310 -7.77 -44.65 2.59
CA TYR A 310 -6.93 -45.86 2.51
C TYR A 310 -7.27 -46.91 3.57
N CYS A 311 -7.74 -46.51 4.75
CA CYS A 311 -8.07 -47.45 5.81
C CYS A 311 -9.44 -48.12 5.62
N MET A 312 -10.44 -47.39 5.09
CA MET A 312 -11.79 -47.94 4.89
C MET A 312 -11.91 -48.92 3.71
N GLN A 313 -11.01 -48.88 2.73
CA GLN A 313 -11.03 -49.84 1.61
C GLN A 313 -10.48 -51.24 1.97
N ASN A 314 -9.77 -51.38 3.10
CA ASN A 314 -9.25 -52.68 3.55
C ASN A 314 -10.13 -53.42 4.56
N MET A 315 -11.31 -52.87 4.94
CA MET A 315 -12.23 -53.51 5.88
C MET A 315 -13.38 -54.31 5.22
N TRP A 316 -13.46 -54.35 3.88
CA TRP A 316 -14.54 -55.01 3.15
C TRP A 316 -14.15 -56.26 2.35
N THR A 317 -12.95 -56.83 2.58
CA THR A 317 -12.48 -58.06 1.89
C THR A 317 -12.11 -59.19 2.84
N VAL A 318 -12.73 -59.25 4.02
CA VAL A 318 -12.65 -60.42 4.91
C VAL A 318 -14.07 -60.83 5.31
N TRP A 319 -14.81 -61.41 4.36
CA TRP A 319 -15.90 -62.37 4.56
C TRP A 319 -16.02 -63.22 3.30
#